data_AF-A0A2X2SX79-F1
#
_entry.id   AF-A0A2X2SX79-F1
#
_cell.length_a   1.000
_cell.length_b   1.000
_cell.length_c   1.000
_cell.angle_alpha   90.00
_cell.angle_beta   90.00
_cell.angle_gamma   90.00
#
_symmetry.space_group_name_H-M   'P 1'
#
loop_
_entity.id
_entity.type
_entity.pdbx_description
1 polymer ?
#
loop_
_entity_poly.entity_id
_entity_poly.type
_entity_poly.pdbx_seq_one_letter_code
_entity_poly.pdbx_strand_id
1 'polypeptide(L)' 'MYAQVFALTSSVKAGITPDTPSASGTVNRVVKGVVIHSLERLRG' A
#
# COMPACT_ATOMS: atom_id res chain seq x y z
N MET A 1 5.96 -0.71 19.16
CA MET A 1 6.96 -1.52 18.45
C MET A 1 6.58 -2.98 18.20
N TYR A 2 5.86 -3.67 19.10
CA TYR A 2 5.51 -5.10 18.92
C TYR A 2 4.84 -5.43 17.58
N ALA A 3 3.81 -4.70 17.16
CA ALA A 3 3.07 -5.00 15.93
C ALA A 3 3.92 -4.87 14.66
N GLN A 4 4.79 -3.85 14.59
CA GLN A 4 5.69 -3.64 13.45
C GLN A 4 6.72 -4.78 13.34
N VAL A 5 7.32 -5.18 14.48
CA VAL A 5 8.26 -6.31 14.52
C VAL A 5 7.55 -7.62 14.15
N PHE A 6 6.33 -7.83 14.63
CA PHE A 6 5.51 -8.99 14.27
C PHE A 6 5.21 -9.06 12.76
N ALA A 7 4.82 -7.95 12.14
CA ALA A 7 4.57 -7.90 10.70
C ALA A 7 5.85 -8.15 9.87
N LEU A 8 6.97 -7.56 10.28
CA LEU A 8 8.27 -7.77 9.65
C LEU A 8 8.70 -9.23 9.72
N THR A 9 8.67 -9.85 10.91
CA THR A 9 9.09 -11.25 11.07
C THR A 9 8.16 -12.23 10.36
N SER A 10 6.86 -11.93 10.29
CA SER A 10 5.90 -12.72 9.53
C SER A 10 6.17 -12.66 8.03
N SER A 11 6.51 -11.49 7.48
CA SER A 11 6.89 -11.31 6.07
C SER A 11 8.12 -12.16 5.72
N VAL A 12 9.18 -12.05 6.54
CA VAL A 12 10.42 -12.84 6.36
C VAL A 12 10.13 -14.34 6.46
N LYS A 13 9.34 -14.77 7.45
CA LYS A 13 8.97 -16.18 7.63
C LYS A 13 8.18 -16.75 6.44
N ALA A 14 7.36 -15.93 5.79
CA ALA A 14 6.60 -16.32 4.60
C ALA A 14 7.42 -16.26 3.30
N GLY A 15 8.71 -15.86 3.35
CA GLY A 15 9.56 -15.69 2.16
C GLY A 15 9.23 -14.45 1.32
N ILE A 16 8.48 -13.50 1.89
CA ILE A 16 8.11 -12.23 1.24
C ILE A 16 9.24 -11.22 1.47
N THR A 17 9.55 -10.39 0.48
CA THR A 17 10.48 -9.26 0.61
C THR A 17 9.78 -8.09 1.33
N PRO A 18 10.11 -7.77 2.59
CA PRO A 18 9.33 -6.81 3.38
C PRO A 18 9.31 -5.39 2.80
N ASP A 19 10.37 -5.00 2.08
CA ASP A 19 10.47 -3.68 1.43
C ASP A 19 9.67 -3.62 0.12
N THR A 20 9.41 -4.76 -0.52
CA THR A 20 8.68 -4.89 -1.79
C THR A 20 7.65 -6.03 -1.75
N PRO A 21 6.67 -6.01 -0.80
CA PRO A 21 5.86 -7.19 -0.46
C PRO A 21 4.80 -7.56 -1.50
N SER A 22 4.59 -6.74 -2.54
CA SER A 22 3.66 -7.01 -3.64
C SER A 22 4.43 -7.22 -4.95
N ALA A 23 4.94 -8.44 -5.14
CA ALA A 23 5.69 -8.80 -6.35
C ALA A 23 4.86 -8.66 -7.64
N SER A 24 3.53 -8.80 -7.55
CA SER A 24 2.61 -8.59 -8.68
C SER A 24 2.47 -7.13 -9.11
N GLY A 25 2.88 -6.17 -8.26
CA GLY A 25 2.71 -4.74 -8.51
C GLY A 25 1.27 -4.23 -8.39
N THR A 26 0.34 -5.07 -7.90
CA THR A 26 -1.06 -4.67 -7.66
C THR A 26 -1.17 -3.63 -6.56
N VAL A 27 -0.30 -3.72 -5.54
CA VAL A 27 -0.16 -2.71 -4.47
C VAL A 27 1.21 -2.06 -4.58
N ASN A 28 1.28 -0.74 -4.38
CA ASN A 28 2.50 0.04 -4.56
C ASN A 28 2.73 0.97 -3.35
N ARG A 29 4.00 1.26 -3.04
CA ARG A 29 4.35 2.27 -2.02
C ARG A 29 3.74 3.65 -2.34
N VAL A 30 3.71 4.02 -3.62
CA VAL A 30 3.01 5.20 -4.13
C VAL A 30 1.87 4.70 -5.00
N VAL A 31 0.66 5.19 -4.76
CA VAL A 31 -0.54 4.71 -5.45
C VAL A 31 -0.46 4.97 -6.96
N LYS A 32 -0.94 4.00 -7.74
CA LYS A 32 -1.04 4.08 -9.21
C LYS A 32 -2.51 3.86 -9.60
N GLY A 33 -2.92 4.46 -10.73
CA GLY A 33 -4.28 4.28 -11.27
C GLY A 33 -5.37 5.12 -10.60
N VAL A 34 -5.02 6.07 -9.73
CA VAL A 34 -5.98 7.00 -9.13
C VAL A 34 -6.24 8.16 -10.10
N VAL A 35 -7.50 8.32 -10.51
CA VAL A 35 -7.98 9.47 -11.27
C VAL A 35 -8.73 10.40 -10.31
N ILE A 36 -8.28 11.65 -10.21
CA ILE A 36 -8.96 12.67 -9.43
C ILE A 36 -9.95 13.38 -10.35
N HIS A 37 -11.23 13.30 -10.02
CA HIS A 37 -12.29 14.02 -10.72
C HIS A 37 -12.53 15.39 -10.07
N SER A 38 -12.90 16.39 -10.87
CA SER A 38 -13.27 17.71 -10.38
C SER A 38 -14.57 17.65 -9.58
N LEU A 39 -14.62 18.30 -8.42
CA LEU A 39 -15.86 18.49 -7.68
C LEU A 39 -16.64 19.65 -8.32
N GLU A 40 -17.86 19.39 -8.79
CA GLU A 40 -18.76 20.45 -9.20
C GLU A 40 -19.27 21.17 -7.95
N ARG A 41 -18.92 22.45 -7.83
CA ARG A 41 -19.39 23.27 -6.72
C ARG A 41 -20.85 23.62 -6.99
N LEU A 42 -21.76 23.09 -6.19
CA LEU A 42 -23.16 23.54 -6.16
C LEU A 42 -23.14 25.06 -5.92
N ARG A 43 -23.54 25.83 -6.94
CA ARG A 43 -23.75 27.27 -6.81
C ARG A 43 -25.09 27.47 -6.09
N GLY A 44 -25.03 28.14 -4.95
CA GLY A 44 -26.23 28.66 -4.27
C GLY A 44 -26.80 29.87 -4.98
#